data_AF-A0A382WF17-F1
#
_entry.id   AF-A0A382WF17-F1
#
_cell.length_a   1.000
_cell.length_b   1.000
_cell.length_c   1.000
_cell.angle_alpha   90.00
_cell.angle_beta   90.00
_cell.angle_gamma   90.00
#
_symmetry.space_group_name_H-M   'P 1'
#
loop_
_entity.id
_entity.type
_entity.pdbx_description
1 polymer ?
#
loop_
_entity_poly.entity_id
_entity_poly.type
_entity_poly.pdbx_seq_one_letter_code
_entity_poly.pdbx_strand_id
1 'polypeptide(L)'
;MFVLGLLVRLIDLMRIKRTRITFVAKSFVGNNVKALFLHSAKRSDDVILMTDNKRQLEQFQSNGFPATFLHSFRAIWNLASSKVVIQDQGNCTEPLM
;
A
#
# COMPACT_ATOMS: atom_id res chain seq x y z
N MET A 1 -1.51 14.59 -7.47
CA MET A 1 -1.52 13.71 -8.67
C MET A 1 -0.31 13.94 -9.58
N PHE A 2 0.11 15.19 -9.83
CA PHE A 2 1.28 15.53 -10.69
C PHE A 2 2.60 14.84 -10.27
N VAL A 3 2.92 14.84 -8.98
CA VAL A 3 4.17 14.26 -8.45
C VAL A 3 4.28 12.75 -8.71
N LEU A 4 3.19 12.01 -8.57
CA LEU A 4 3.18 10.56 -8.82
C LEU A 4 3.51 10.25 -10.29
N GLY A 5 2.88 10.96 -11.23
CA GLY A 5 3.13 10.78 -12.65
C GLY A 5 4.58 11.07 -13.04
N LEU A 6 5.19 12.10 -12.44
CA LEU A 6 6.61 12.40 -12.62
C LEU A 6 7.51 11.24 -12.14
N LEU A 7 7.25 10.72 -10.94
CA LEU A 7 8.03 9.63 -10.36
C LEU A 7 7.91 8.33 -11.17
N VAL A 8 6.71 8.01 -11.66
CA VAL A 8 6.50 6.83 -12.52
C VAL A 8 7.36 6.95 -13.79
N ARG A 9 7.29 8.08 -14.49
CA ARG A 9 8.09 8.34 -15.69
C ARG A 9 9.59 8.26 -15.41
N LEU A 10 10.04 8.80 -14.29
CA LEU A 10 11.44 8.75 -13.88
C LEU A 10 11.90 7.31 -13.62
N ILE A 11 11.08 6.49 -12.94
CA ILE A 11 11.34 5.07 -12.71
C ILE A 11 11.41 4.30 -14.04
N ASP A 12 10.51 4.59 -14.99
CA ASP A 12 10.52 3.99 -16.33
C ASP A 12 11.77 4.39 -17.12
N LEU A 13 12.14 5.67 -17.09
CA LEU A 13 13.34 6.19 -17.75
C LEU A 13 14.61 5.52 -17.24
N MET A 14 14.70 5.32 -15.92
CA MET A 14 15.82 4.63 -15.26
C MET A 14 15.74 3.10 -15.37
N ARG A 15 14.70 2.54 -16.00
CA ARG A 15 14.48 1.10 -16.15
C ARG A 15 14.54 0.33 -14.83
N ILE A 16 14.08 0.95 -13.73
CA ILE A 16 14.06 0.29 -12.42
C ILE A 16 13.01 -0.82 -12.44
N LYS A 17 13.42 -2.04 -12.12
CA LYS A 17 12.52 -3.19 -12.00
C LYS A 17 11.59 -2.99 -10.82
N ARG A 18 10.29 -2.95 -11.07
CA ARG A 18 9.25 -2.92 -10.04
C ARG A 18 8.97 -4.34 -9.56
N THR A 19 9.19 -4.62 -8.29
CA THR A 19 8.93 -5.93 -7.67
C THR A 19 7.90 -5.88 -6.53
N ARG A 20 7.65 -4.68 -5.99
CA ARG A 20 6.86 -4.48 -4.77
C ARG A 20 5.37 -4.72 -4.94
N ILE A 21 4.75 -5.32 -3.92
CA ILE A 21 3.30 -5.38 -3.74
C ILE A 21 2.90 -4.34 -2.69
N THR A 22 2.00 -3.43 -3.05
CA THR A 22 1.55 -2.36 -2.15
C THR A 22 0.06 -2.48 -1.89
N PHE A 23 -0.30 -2.58 -0.62
CA PHE A 23 -1.67 -2.54 -0.14
C PHE A 23 -2.05 -1.10 0.23
N VAL A 24 -3.21 -0.65 -0.24
CA VAL A 24 -3.77 0.67 0.05
C VAL A 24 -5.09 0.47 0.77
N ALA A 25 -5.17 0.86 2.03
CA ALA A 25 -6.40 0.76 2.84
C ALA A 25 -6.73 2.12 3.46
N LYS A 26 -7.85 2.71 3.02
CA LYS A 26 -8.32 4.01 3.51
C LYS A 26 -9.33 3.83 4.64
N SER A 27 -9.24 4.66 5.67
CA SER A 27 -10.07 4.73 6.88
C SER A 27 -9.98 3.51 7.79
N PHE A 28 -10.16 2.30 7.25
CA PHE A 28 -10.06 1.06 7.99
C PHE A 28 -9.41 -0.04 7.15
N VAL A 29 -8.48 -0.79 7.75
CA VAL A 29 -7.89 -1.98 7.12
C VAL A 29 -8.84 -3.15 7.35
N GLY A 30 -9.64 -3.48 6.34
CA GLY A 30 -10.61 -4.57 6.36
C GLY A 30 -9.98 -5.94 6.61
N ASN A 31 -10.77 -6.88 7.14
CA ASN A 31 -10.28 -8.21 7.51
C ASN A 31 -9.69 -8.98 6.32
N ASN A 32 -10.30 -8.87 5.14
CA ASN A 32 -9.82 -9.56 3.94
C ASN A 32 -8.45 -9.02 3.49
N VAL A 33 -8.30 -7.69 3.42
CA VAL A 33 -7.01 -7.05 3.10
C VAL A 33 -5.98 -7.35 4.16
N LYS A 34 -6.35 -7.27 5.44
CA LYS A 34 -5.45 -7.59 6.55
C LYS A 34 -4.94 -9.02 6.43
N ALA A 35 -5.81 -10.00 6.22
CA ALA A 35 -5.43 -11.39 6.08
C ALA A 35 -4.47 -11.61 4.91
N LEU A 36 -4.79 -11.04 3.74
CA LEU A 36 -3.96 -11.14 2.55
C LEU A 36 -2.61 -10.45 2.74
N PHE A 37 -2.58 -9.23 3.29
CA PHE A 37 -1.35 -8.49 3.60
C PHE A 37 -0.45 -9.27 4.54
N LEU A 38 -0.98 -9.78 5.65
CA LEU A 38 -0.20 -10.54 6.63
C LEU A 38 0.38 -11.82 6.01
N HIS A 39 -0.40 -12.51 5.18
CA HIS A 39 0.07 -13.69 4.45
C HIS A 39 1.18 -13.37 3.46
N SER A 40 1.05 -12.27 2.70
CA SER A 40 2.05 -11.81 1.75
C SER A 40 3.33 -11.33 2.44
N ALA A 41 3.23 -10.53 3.49
CA ALA A 41 4.36 -9.96 4.22
C ALA A 41 5.19 -11.04 4.94
N LYS A 42 4.57 -12.15 5.36
CA LYS A 42 5.30 -13.30 5.93
C LYS A 42 6.12 -14.09 4.90
N ARG A 43 5.85 -13.91 3.60
CA ARG A 43 6.47 -14.67 2.51
C ARG A 43 7.48 -13.86 1.69
N SER A 44 7.45 -12.54 1.81
CA SER A 44 8.28 -11.64 1.01
C SER A 44 8.50 -10.33 1.74
N ASP A 45 9.73 -9.83 1.71
CA ASP A 45 10.10 -8.51 2.24
C ASP A 45 9.63 -7.35 1.35
N ASP A 46 9.21 -7.63 0.11
CA ASP A 46 8.80 -6.61 -0.86
C ASP A 46 7.29 -6.40 -0.90
N VAL A 47 6.71 -6.27 0.29
CA VAL A 47 5.30 -6.01 0.53
C VAL A 47 5.18 -4.82 1.47
N ILE A 48 4.24 -3.91 1.23
CA ILE A 48 3.98 -2.80 2.17
C ILE A 48 2.49 -2.46 2.27
N LEU A 49 2.05 -2.11 3.47
CA LEU A 49 0.72 -1.54 3.73
C LEU A 49 0.79 -0.02 3.83
N MET A 50 -0.14 0.67 3.17
CA MET A 50 -0.34 2.10 3.33
C MET A 50 -1.75 2.36 3.86
N THR A 51 -1.83 3.07 4.98
CA THR A 51 -3.10 3.44 5.60
C THR A 51 -3.03 4.82 6.24
N ASP A 52 -4.16 5.51 6.26
CA ASP A 52 -4.38 6.75 7.02
C ASP A 52 -4.87 6.48 8.45
N ASN A 53 -5.20 5.22 8.78
CA ASN A 53 -5.56 4.81 10.13
C ASN A 53 -4.31 4.68 11.02
N LYS A 54 -4.02 5.73 11.80
CA LYS A 54 -2.83 5.80 12.66
C LYS A 54 -2.74 4.65 13.68
N ARG A 55 -3.87 4.27 14.30
CA ARG A 55 -3.90 3.19 15.29
C ARG A 55 -3.55 1.84 14.68
N GLN A 56 -4.12 1.51 13.51
CA GLN A 56 -3.79 0.27 12.82
C GLN A 56 -2.36 0.30 12.28
N LEU A 57 -1.90 1.46 11.78
CA LEU A 57 -0.50 1.65 11.36
C LEU A 57 0.48 1.32 12.49
N GLU A 58 0.29 1.90 13.67
CA GLU A 58 1.12 1.65 14.86
C GLU A 58 1.09 0.17 15.26
N GLN A 59 -0.08 -0.47 15.20
CA GLN A 59 -0.21 -1.91 15.46
C GLN A 59 0.60 -2.74 14.48
N PHE A 60 0.54 -2.45 13.18
CA PHE A 60 1.34 -3.20 12.21
C PHE A 60 2.84 -3.00 12.42
N GLN A 61 3.27 -1.76 12.64
CA GLN A 61 4.68 -1.43 12.87
C GLN A 61 5.22 -2.06 14.16
N SER A 62 4.45 -2.04 15.25
CA SER A 62 4.87 -2.66 16.52
C SER A 62 4.96 -4.19 16.44
N ASN A 63 4.23 -4.80 15.51
CA ASN A 63 4.31 -6.23 15.20
C ASN A 63 5.35 -6.55 14.10
N GLY A 64 6.20 -5.59 13.72
CA GLY A 64 7.26 -5.80 12.72
C GLY A 64 6.78 -5.84 11.27
N PHE A 65 5.54 -5.46 10.98
CA PHE A 65 5.02 -5.44 9.62
C PHE A 65 5.36 -4.12 8.88
N PRO A 66 5.72 -4.20 7.59
CA PRO A 66 6.04 -3.03 6.79
C PRO A 66 4.77 -2.21 6.49
N ALA A 67 4.62 -1.10 7.21
CA ALA A 67 3.48 -0.20 7.04
C ALA A 67 3.90 1.28 7.02
N THR A 68 3.15 2.12 6.31
CA THR A 68 3.41 3.54 6.10
C THR A 68 2.13 4.36 6.11
N PHE A 69 2.24 5.62 6.52
CA PHE A 69 1.12 6.55 6.47
C PHE A 69 0.78 6.94 5.03
N LEU A 70 -0.50 6.82 4.64
CA LEU A 70 -0.98 6.96 3.26
C LEU A 70 -0.70 8.35 2.65
N HIS A 71 -0.73 9.42 3.44
CA HIS A 71 -0.53 10.80 2.95
C HIS A 71 0.92 11.27 3.04
N SER A 72 1.88 10.36 3.11
CA SER A 72 3.31 10.69 3.15
C SER A 72 3.96 10.68 1.76
N PHE A 73 5.06 11.40 1.59
CA PHE A 73 5.90 11.28 0.39
C PHE A 73 6.40 9.84 0.17
N ARG A 74 6.66 9.12 1.27
CA ARG A 74 7.03 7.70 1.23
C ARG A 74 5.93 6.86 0.58
N ALA A 75 4.66 7.14 0.88
CA ALA A 75 3.54 6.47 0.22
C ALA A 75 3.51 6.74 -1.29
N ILE A 76 3.75 7.99 -1.73
CA ILE A 76 3.83 8.33 -3.15
C ILE A 76 4.95 7.55 -3.84
N TRP A 77 6.14 7.47 -3.22
CA TRP A 77 7.25 6.68 -3.74
C TRP A 77 6.94 5.17 -3.81
N ASN A 78 6.32 4.63 -2.76
CA ASN A 78 5.92 3.22 -2.73
C ASN A 78 4.93 2.92 -3.85
N LEU A 79 3.94 3.79 -4.09
CA LEU A 79 3.02 3.66 -5.22
C LEU A 79 3.75 3.68 -6.56
N ALA A 80 4.65 4.64 -6.78
CA ALA A 80 5.37 4.78 -8.05
C ALA A 80 6.28 3.56 -8.36
N SER A 81 6.84 2.94 -7.32
CA SER A 81 7.75 1.79 -7.41
C SER A 81 7.05 0.43 -7.33
N SER A 82 5.72 0.41 -7.17
CA SER A 82 4.94 -0.83 -7.03
C SER A 82 4.79 -1.56 -8.36
N LYS A 83 4.98 -2.88 -8.33
CA LYS A 83 4.57 -3.77 -9.41
C LYS A 83 3.07 -4.04 -9.38
N VAL A 84 2.55 -4.26 -8.17
CA VAL A 84 1.14 -4.59 -7.93
C VAL A 84 0.62 -3.65 -6.86
N VAL A 85 -0.55 -3.07 -7.10
CA VAL A 85 -1.28 -2.27 -6.13
C VAL A 85 -2.59 -2.98 -5.83
N ILE A 86 -2.83 -3.28 -4.55
CA ILE A 86 -4.07 -3.88 -4.06
C ILE A 86 -4.77 -2.80 -3.23
N GLN A 87 -5.94 -2.38 -3.67
CA GLN A 87 -6.68 -1.29 -3.04
C GLN A 87 -7.97 -1.81 -2.42
N ASP A 88 -8.22 -1.37 -1.19
CA ASP A 88 -9.50 -1.51 -0.51
C ASP A 88 -9.97 -0.13 -0.07
N GLN A 89 -11.18 0.20 -0.46
CA GLN A 89 -11.84 1.45 -0.12
C GLN A 89 -13.13 1.08 0.60
N GLY A 90 -13.24 1.45 1.88
CA GLY A 90 -14.47 1.26 2.66
C GLY A 90 -15.65 2.13 2.21
N ASN A 91 -15.68 2.57 0.95
CA ASN A 91 -16.62 3.58 0.44
C ASN A 91 -17.72 3.01 -0.47
N CYS A 92 -17.89 1.70 -0.56
CA CYS A 92 -19.07 1.10 -1.20
C CYS A 92 -19.71 0.08 -0.26
N THR A 93 -20.76 0.49 0.45
CA THR A 93 -21.65 -0.40 1.22
C THR A 93 -22.88 -0.81 0.43
N GLU A 94 -23.01 -0.41 -0.84
CA GLU A 94 -24.11 -0.88 -1.66
C GLU A 94 -23.81 -2.31 -2.12
N PRO A 95 -24.63 -3.30 -1.75
CA PRO A 95 -24.53 -4.61 -2.36
C PRO A 95 -24.69 -4.45 -3.87
N LEU A 96 -23.96 -5.25 -4.63
CA LEU A 96 -24.26 -5.48 -6.04
C LEU A 96 -25.68 -6.05 -6.11
N MET A 97 -26.67 -5.17 -6.25
CA MET A 97 -28.02 -5.53 -6.70
C MET A 97 -28.02 -5.68 -8.22
#